data_AF-A0A1Y2KAA5-F1
#
_entry.id   AF-A0A1Y2KAA5-F1
#
_cell.length_a   1.000
_cell.length_b   1.000
_cell.length_c   1.000
_cell.angle_alpha   90.00
_cell.angle_beta   90.00
_cell.angle_gamma   90.00
#
_symmetry.space_group_name_H-M   'P 1'
#
loop_
_entity.id
_entity.type
_entity.pdbx_description
1 polymer ?
#
loop_
_entity_poly.entity_id
_entity_poly.type
_entity_poly.pdbx_seq_one_letter_code
_entity_poly.pdbx_strand_id
1 'polypeptide(L)' 'MLNHPTIDKLKSMRLNGMATALIEQMQTSTADELSFEERLGLLVDQEWTARENSRLSMAPEKCSTMAPQ' A
#
# COMPACT_ATOMS: atom_id res chain seq x y z
N MET A 1 -16.74 -17.50 -1.56
CA MET A 1 -15.76 -16.44 -1.88
C MET A 1 -14.82 -16.30 -0.69
N LEU A 2 -13.51 -16.47 -0.92
CA LEU A 2 -12.48 -16.60 0.11
C LEU A 2 -11.44 -15.46 -0.01
N ASN A 3 -11.85 -14.27 -0.44
CA ASN A 3 -10.92 -13.14 -0.63
C ASN A 3 -10.62 -12.41 0.69
N HIS A 4 -11.56 -12.44 1.65
CA HIS A 4 -11.35 -11.94 3.01
C HIS A 4 -10.14 -12.55 3.73
N PRO A 5 -9.92 -13.88 3.76
CA PRO A 5 -8.77 -14.43 4.48
C PRO A 5 -7.41 -14.05 3.89
N THR A 6 -7.32 -13.73 2.59
CA THR A 6 -6.06 -13.24 2.01
C THR A 6 -5.76 -11.82 2.50
N ILE A 7 -6.77 -10.93 2.48
CA ILE A 7 -6.66 -9.57 3.02
C ILE A 7 -6.33 -9.58 4.50
N ASP A 8 -7.01 -10.43 5.28
CA ASP A 8 -6.79 -10.54 6.72
C ASP A 8 -5.38 -11.07 7.03
N LYS A 9 -4.88 -12.03 6.23
CA LYS A 9 -3.49 -12.50 6.32
C LYS A 9 -2.51 -11.38 6.00
N LEU A 10 -2.70 -10.62 4.92
CA LEU A 10 -1.83 -9.50 4.57
C LEU A 10 -1.77 -8.46 5.70
N LYS A 11 -2.93 -8.09 6.28
CA LYS A 11 -3.00 -7.21 7.44
C LYS A 11 -2.28 -7.79 8.66
N SER A 12 -2.44 -9.09 8.95
CA SER A 12 -1.75 -9.77 10.06
C SER A 12 -0.22 -9.77 9.89
N MET A 13 0.26 -9.82 8.64
CA MET A 13 1.67 -9.72 8.28
C MET A 13 2.19 -8.27 8.23
N ARG A 14 1.34 -7.29 8.58
CA ARG A 14 1.63 -5.85 8.49
C ARG A 14 1.93 -5.38 7.06
N LEU A 15 1.41 -6.08 6.06
CA LEU A 15 1.46 -5.74 4.63
C LEU A 15 0.22 -4.91 4.25
N ASN A 16 0.06 -3.76 4.92
CA ASN A 16 -1.17 -2.97 4.81
C ASN A 16 -1.32 -2.28 3.45
N GLY A 17 -0.22 -1.83 2.84
CA GLY A 17 -0.25 -1.25 1.49
C GLY A 17 -0.63 -2.29 0.45
N MET A 18 -0.08 -3.51 0.57
CA MET A 18 -0.44 -4.63 -0.30
C MET A 18 -1.93 -5.02 -0.16
N ALA A 19 -2.44 -5.04 1.07
CA ALA A 19 -3.85 -5.33 1.33
C ALA A 19 -4.78 -4.29 0.69
N THR A 20 -4.46 -3.01 0.79
CA THR A 20 -5.23 -1.92 0.17
C THR A 20 -5.20 -2.02 -1.34
N ALA A 21 -4.03 -2.19 -1.94
CA ALA A 21 -3.87 -2.33 -3.39
C ALA A 21 -4.66 -3.53 -3.94
N LEU A 22 -4.71 -4.65 -3.19
CA LEU A 22 -5.49 -5.82 -3.60
C LEU A 22 -7.00 -5.55 -3.55
N ILE A 23 -7.48 -4.79 -2.57
CA ILE A 23 -8.90 -4.36 -2.51
C ILE A 23 -9.23 -3.44 -3.69
N GLU A 24 -8.33 -2.50 -4.02
CA GLU A 24 -8.50 -1.58 -5.14
C GLU A 24 -8.54 -2.34 -6.48
N GLN A 25 -7.61 -3.27 -6.70
CA GLN A 25 -7.61 -4.15 -7.89
C GLN A 25 -8.87 -5.03 -7.97
N MET A 26 -9.44 -5.45 -6.83
CA MET A 26 -10.72 -6.18 -6.83
C MET A 26 -11.93 -5.31 -7.20
N GLN A 27 -11.84 -3.99 -6.98
CA GLN A 27 -12.90 -3.03 -7.33
C GLN A 27 -12.73 -2.48 -8.75
N THR A 28 -11.55 -2.58 -9.34
CA THR A 28 -11.23 -2.04 -10.66
C THR A 28 -10.95 -3.15 -11.69
N SER A 29 -11.80 -3.24 -12.72
CA SER A 29 -11.69 -4.22 -13.80
C SER A 29 -10.48 -4.02 -14.73
N THR A 30 -9.76 -2.89 -14.60
CA THR A 30 -8.54 -2.62 -15.39
C THR A 30 -7.37 -3.52 -15.01
N ALA A 31 -7.40 -4.16 -13.84
CA ALA A 31 -6.38 -5.12 -13.44
C ALA A 31 -6.38 -6.41 -14.28
N ASP A 32 -7.48 -6.72 -14.98
CA ASP A 32 -7.60 -7.92 -15.82
C ASP A 32 -6.81 -7.84 -17.14
N GLU A 33 -6.44 -6.64 -17.59
CA GLU A 33 -5.63 -6.43 -18.79
C GLU A 33 -4.13 -6.66 -18.56
N LEU A 34 -3.71 -6.66 -17.29
CA LEU A 34 -2.32 -6.84 -16.89
C LEU A 34 -1.99 -8.34 -16.70
N SER A 35 -0.73 -8.70 -16.93
CA SER A 35 -0.23 -10.02 -16.52
C SER A 35 -0.21 -10.16 -14.99
N PHE A 36 -0.11 -11.40 -14.51
CA PHE A 36 0.01 -11.65 -13.08
C PHE A 36 1.23 -10.96 -12.46
N GLU A 37 2.37 -10.96 -13.17
CA GLU A 37 3.61 -10.34 -12.69
C GLU A 37 3.47 -8.82 -12.58
N GLU A 38 2.81 -8.17 -13.54
CA GLU A 38 2.53 -6.73 -13.49
C GLU A 38 1.58 -6.38 -12.35
N ARG A 39 0.50 -7.15 -12.16
CA ARG A 39 -0.40 -6.96 -11.01
C ARG A 39 0.34 -7.12 -9.69
N LEU A 40 1.17 -8.15 -9.58
CA LEU A 40 1.97 -8.40 -8.38
C LEU A 40 2.97 -7.28 -8.14
N GLY A 41 3.61 -6.77 -9.20
CA GLY A 41 4.49 -5.60 -9.14
C GLY A 41 3.80 -4.40 -8.52
N LEU A 42 2.59 -4.04 -9.00
CA LEU A 42 1.80 -2.94 -8.46
C LEU A 42 1.46 -3.11 -6.96
N LEU A 43 1.11 -4.33 -6.55
CA LEU A 43 0.82 -4.64 -5.14
C LEU A 43 2.06 -4.44 -4.25
N VAL A 44 3.22 -4.89 -4.73
CA VAL A 44 4.50 -4.78 -4.00
C VAL A 44 4.98 -3.33 -3.95
N ASP A 45 4.85 -2.58 -5.05
CA ASP A 45 5.21 -1.17 -5.10
C ASP A 45 4.38 -0.35 -4.12
N GLN A 46 3.06 -0.59 -4.05
CA GLN A 46 2.20 0.14 -3.11
C GLN A 46 2.54 -0.18 -1.65
N GLU A 47 2.91 -1.42 -1.34
CA GLU A 47 3.45 -1.77 -0.02
C GLU A 47 4.78 -1.08 0.28
N TRP A 48 5.70 -1.06 -0.69
CA TRP A 48 6.99 -0.39 -0.57
C TRP A 48 6.82 1.11 -0.29
N THR A 49 6.01 1.80 -1.08
CA THR A 49 5.68 3.22 -0.90
C THR A 49 5.01 3.45 0.45
N ALA A 50 4.08 2.60 0.89
CA ALA A 50 3.43 2.73 2.19
C ALA A 50 4.44 2.62 3.35
N ARG A 51 5.42 1.72 3.24
CA ARG A 51 6.50 1.58 4.23
C ARG A 51 7.44 2.78 4.23
N GLU A 52 7.81 3.28 3.06
CA GLU A 52 8.70 4.43 2.96
C GLU A 52 8.03 5.70 3.53
N ASN A 53 6.77 5.93 3.20
CA ASN A 53 5.98 7.02 3.77
C ASN A 53 5.85 6.89 5.29
N SER A 54 5.66 5.67 5.81
CA SER A 54 5.62 5.44 7.26
C SER A 54 6.97 5.75 7.91
N ARG A 55 8.10 5.40 7.28
CA ARG A 55 9.45 5.72 7.78
C ARG A 55 9.72 7.22 7.79
N LEU A 56 9.30 7.93 6.74
CA LEU A 56 9.40 9.39 6.66
C LEU A 56 8.52 10.07 7.70
N SER A 57 7.30 9.57 7.93
CA SER A 57 6.39 10.11 8.97
C SER A 57 6.87 9.84 10.40
N MET A 58 7.68 8.80 10.62
CA MET A 58 8.28 8.48 11.91
C MET A 58 9.61 9.20 12.16
N ALA A 59 10.20 9.82 11.13
CA ALA A 59 11.18 10.85 11.34
C ALA A 59 10.39 12.13 11.66
N PRO A 60 10.30 12.59 12.93
CA PRO A 60 9.86 13.95 13.15
C PRO A 60 10.86 14.82 12.40
N GLU A 61 10.43 15.48 11.33
CA GLU A 61 11.08 16.68 10.83
C GLU A 61 11.06 17.70 11.97
N LYS A 62 12.01 17.53 12.90
CA LYS A 62 12.47 18.59 13.76
C LYS A 62 13.26 19.49 12.83
N CYS A 63 12.83 20.75 12.76
CA CYS A 63 13.48 21.84 12.03
C CYS A 63 13.03 22.05 10.58
N SER A 64 11.80 22.54 10.41
CA SER A 64 11.63 23.71 9.55
C SER A 64 10.73 24.72 10.26
N THR A 65 11.40 25.64 10.93
CA THR A 65 10.88 26.96 11.27
C THR A 65 10.23 27.57 10.04
N MET A 66 8.94 27.88 10.12
CA MET A 66 8.39 29.18 9.71
C MET A 66 6.91 29.29 10.09
N ALA A 67 6.65 29.97 11.19
CA ALA A 67 5.60 30.99 11.19
C ALA A 67 6.03 32.07 10.18
N PRO A 68 5.11 32.69 9.43
CA PRO A 68 4.41 33.84 10.00
C PRO A 68 2.92 33.97 9.61
N GLN A 69 2.19 34.60 10.54
CA GLN A 69 1.02 35.48 10.38
C GLN A 69 -0.17 34.96 9.58
#